data_AF-A0AAD5RWR0-F1
#
_entry.id   AF-A0AAD5RWR0-F1
#
_cell.length_a   1.000
_cell.length_b   1.000
_cell.length_c   1.000
_cell.angle_alpha   90.00
_cell.angle_beta   90.00
_cell.angle_gamma   90.00
#
_symmetry.space_group_name_H-M   'P 1'
#
loop_
_entity.id
_entity.type
_entity.pdbx_description
1 polymer ?
#
loop_
_entity_poly.entity_id
_entity_poly.type
_entity_poly.pdbx_seq_one_letter_code
_entity_poly.pdbx_strand_id
1 'polypeptide(L)'
;MSTSQTPVEDLIRSKVQESLTPTRLEIHNDSHKHAHHEPMAASTSKETHFRLLITSSAFEGKRLPARHRLIHALLKDEMAREGGIHALQLKTLTPAEEEKKGAAPPNP
;
A
#
# COMPACT_ATOMS: atom_id res chain seq x y z
N MET A 1 19.79 13.74 -6.55
CA MET A 1 19.26 12.36 -6.51
C MET A 1 18.46 12.27 -5.23
N SER A 2 17.13 12.28 -5.32
CA SER A 2 16.25 12.43 -4.16
C SER A 2 16.31 11.18 -3.28
N THR A 3 17.01 11.30 -2.16
CA THR A 3 17.09 10.29 -1.10
C THR A 3 15.75 10.25 -0.38
N SER A 4 14.90 9.27 -0.70
CA SER A 4 13.62 9.08 0.02
C SER A 4 13.86 8.56 1.44
N GLN A 5 13.09 9.10 2.37
CA GLN A 5 13.21 8.96 3.82
C GLN A 5 12.71 7.59 4.35
N THR A 6 12.34 6.65 3.47
CA THR A 6 11.71 5.36 3.79
C THR A 6 12.26 4.22 2.88
N PRO A 7 13.32 3.49 3.29
CA PRO A 7 13.92 2.43 2.48
C PRO A 7 12.96 1.27 2.16
N VAL A 8 12.00 1.00 3.04
CA VAL A 8 10.95 -0.02 2.83
C VAL A 8 9.99 0.37 1.71
N GLU A 9 9.67 1.66 1.60
CA GLU A 9 8.73 2.16 0.60
C GLU A 9 9.30 2.04 -0.82
N ASP A 10 10.59 2.35 -0.98
CA ASP A 10 11.30 2.23 -2.24
C ASP A 10 11.39 0.77 -2.72
N LEU A 11 11.68 -0.16 -1.80
CA LEU A 11 11.70 -1.60 -2.07
C LEU A 11 10.34 -2.11 -2.54
N ILE A 12 9.26 -1.76 -1.81
CA ILE A 12 7.89 -2.09 -2.18
C ILE A 12 7.58 -1.53 -3.58
N ARG A 13 7.96 -0.27 -3.81
CA ARG A 13 7.72 0.41 -5.07
C ARG A 13 8.36 -0.30 -6.24
N SER A 14 9.66 -0.58 -6.16
CA SER A 14 10.40 -1.25 -7.23
C SER A 14 9.77 -2.60 -7.55
N LYS A 15 9.51 -3.42 -6.52
CA LYS A 15 8.98 -4.78 -6.67
C LYS A 15 7.58 -4.81 -7.28
N VAL A 16 6.71 -3.90 -6.83
CA VAL A 16 5.36 -3.74 -7.39
C VAL A 16 5.43 -3.23 -8.83
N GLN A 17 6.34 -2.30 -9.13
CA GLN A 17 6.54 -1.81 -10.50
C GLN A 17 7.02 -2.91 -11.45
N GLU A 18 7.99 -3.72 -11.03
CA GLU A 18 8.54 -4.81 -11.83
C GLU A 18 7.53 -5.94 -12.05
N SER A 19 6.74 -6.29 -11.02
CA SER A 19 5.82 -7.43 -11.10
C SER A 19 4.45 -7.11 -11.70
N LEU A 20 3.93 -5.90 -11.50
CA LEU A 20 2.54 -5.54 -11.84
C LEU A 20 2.44 -4.38 -12.84
N THR A 21 3.56 -3.74 -13.17
CA THR A 21 3.66 -2.60 -14.10
C THR A 21 2.49 -1.63 -13.96
N PRO A 22 2.21 -1.11 -12.75
CA PRO A 22 1.05 -0.28 -12.52
C PRO A 22 1.24 1.06 -13.21
N THR A 23 0.14 1.60 -13.75
CA THR A 23 0.08 2.94 -14.31
C THR A 23 0.23 3.99 -13.21
N ARG A 24 -0.30 3.72 -12.01
CA ARG A 24 -0.14 4.58 -10.83
C ARG A 24 0.11 3.76 -9.58
N LEU A 25 1.04 4.25 -8.77
CA LEU A 25 1.43 3.64 -7.50
C LEU A 25 1.64 4.74 -6.46
N GLU A 26 0.86 4.71 -5.39
CA GLU A 26 1.00 5.61 -4.25
C GLU A 26 1.16 4.78 -2.98
N ILE A 27 2.13 5.16 -2.16
CA ILE A 27 2.39 4.51 -0.87
C ILE A 27 2.24 5.57 0.21
N HIS A 28 1.42 5.26 1.22
CA HIS A 28 1.10 6.14 2.34
C HIS A 28 1.44 5.43 3.63
N ASN A 29 2.34 6.01 4.40
CA ASN A 29 2.68 5.55 5.73
C ASN A 29 1.80 6.29 6.77
N ASP A 30 0.86 5.57 7.42
CA ASP A 30 -0.02 6.14 8.46
C ASP A 30 0.55 5.95 9.88
N SER A 31 1.82 5.53 10.01
CA SER A 31 2.47 5.18 11.28
C SER A 31 2.61 6.34 12.27
N HIS A 32 2.48 7.61 11.85
CA HIS A 32 2.88 8.77 12.64
C HIS A 32 1.91 9.21 13.76
N LYS A 33 0.79 8.51 14.02
CA LYS A 33 -0.26 9.00 14.93
C LYS A 33 -0.14 8.65 16.43
N HIS A 34 0.90 7.94 16.90
CA HIS A 34 0.92 7.46 18.31
C HIS A 34 2.25 7.68 19.07
N ALA A 35 2.95 8.79 18.79
CA ALA A 35 4.18 9.15 19.51
C ALA A 35 3.97 9.99 20.80
N HIS A 36 2.73 10.25 21.23
CA HIS A 36 2.49 11.06 22.43
C HIS A 36 1.65 10.31 23.47
N HIS A 37 2.27 10.07 24.63
CA HIS A 37 1.67 9.74 25.93
C HIS A 37 0.97 8.38 26.11
N GLU A 38 1.64 7.46 26.80
CA GLU A 38 1.25 6.92 28.13
C GLU A 38 1.82 5.49 28.37
N PRO A 39 2.42 5.23 29.56
CA PRO A 39 3.00 3.94 29.92
C PRO A 39 2.00 3.11 30.75
N MET A 40 1.10 2.35 30.14
CA MET A 40 0.46 1.14 30.72
C MET A 40 -0.67 0.64 29.81
N ALA A 41 -0.40 -0.40 29.03
CA ALA A 41 -1.34 -1.48 28.64
C ALA A 41 -0.75 -2.23 27.45
N ALA A 42 -0.71 -3.55 27.56
CA ALA A 42 -0.16 -4.47 26.57
C ALA A 42 -0.98 -4.48 25.26
N SER A 43 -0.50 -3.81 24.22
CA SER A 43 -0.75 -4.07 22.78
C SER A 43 0.04 -3.03 21.97
N THR A 44 1.31 -3.28 21.69
CA THR A 44 1.82 -3.95 20.48
C THR A 44 1.55 -3.15 19.20
N SER A 45 2.66 -2.66 18.62
CA SER A 45 2.84 -2.18 17.25
C SER A 45 2.54 -0.70 16.95
N LYS A 46 3.61 0.12 17.03
CA LYS A 46 3.62 1.56 16.73
C LYS A 46 3.98 1.90 15.27
N GLU A 47 4.36 0.93 14.43
CA GLU A 47 4.82 1.20 13.05
C GLU A 47 4.32 0.18 12.03
N THR A 48 2.99 0.03 11.90
CA THR A 48 2.45 -1.15 11.20
C THR A 48 1.36 -0.92 10.18
N HIS A 49 0.92 0.32 9.96
CA HIS A 49 -0.15 0.62 9.01
C HIS A 49 0.37 1.32 7.75
N PHE A 50 0.40 0.57 6.65
CA PHE A 50 0.76 1.09 5.34
C PHE A 50 -0.43 1.00 4.40
N ARG A 51 -0.64 2.04 3.59
CA ARG A 51 -1.66 2.07 2.54
C ARG A 51 -0.97 2.13 1.18
N LEU A 52 -1.27 1.18 0.31
CA LEU A 52 -0.78 1.18 -1.06
C LEU A 52 -1.97 1.31 -1.99
N LEU A 53 -1.94 2.31 -2.86
CA LEU A 53 -2.89 2.47 -3.96
C LEU A 53 -2.17 2.09 -5.24
N ILE A 54 -2.69 1.08 -5.92
CA ILE A 54 -2.09 0.51 -7.12
C ILE A 54 -3.15 0.49 -8.21
N THR A 55 -2.90 1.24 -9.28
CA THR A 55 -3.75 1.27 -10.45
C THR A 55 -3.05 0.56 -11.60
N SER A 56 -3.63 -0.56 -12.05
CA SER A 56 -3.08 -1.36 -13.14
C SER A 56 -4.19 -2.05 -13.92
N SER A 57 -4.02 -2.17 -15.24
CA SER A 57 -4.86 -3.00 -16.11
C SER A 57 -4.70 -4.50 -15.81
N ALA A 58 -3.62 -4.92 -15.13
CA ALA A 58 -3.43 -6.31 -14.70
C ALA A 58 -4.51 -6.81 -13.71
N PHE A 59 -5.24 -5.88 -13.10
CA PHE A 59 -6.35 -6.16 -12.20
C PHE A 59 -7.69 -6.31 -12.93
N GLU A 60 -7.77 -5.91 -14.19
CA GLU A 60 -8.96 -6.04 -15.01
C GLU A 60 -9.35 -7.53 -15.14
N GLY A 61 -10.64 -7.84 -14.96
CA GLY A 61 -11.14 -9.22 -14.93
C GLY A 61 -10.80 -10.04 -13.66
N LYS A 62 -9.92 -9.57 -12.76
CA LYS A 62 -9.65 -10.25 -11.47
C LYS A 62 -10.53 -9.69 -10.35
N ARG A 63 -11.01 -10.56 -9.45
CA ARG A 63 -11.77 -10.14 -8.25
C ARG A 63 -10.87 -9.50 -7.19
N LEU A 64 -11.40 -8.55 -6.43
CA LEU A 64 -10.69 -7.83 -5.35
C LEU A 64 -9.85 -8.75 -4.42
N PRO A 65 -10.38 -9.88 -3.89
CA PRO A 65 -9.60 -10.73 -3.00
C PRO A 65 -8.41 -11.40 -3.69
N ALA A 66 -8.53 -11.73 -4.98
CA ALA A 66 -7.44 -12.33 -5.74
C ALA A 66 -6.32 -11.30 -6.01
N ARG A 67 -6.69 -10.05 -6.31
CA ARG A 67 -5.74 -8.93 -6.46
C ARG A 67 -4.96 -8.72 -5.15
N HIS A 68 -5.66 -8.67 -4.02
CA HIS A 68 -5.04 -8.51 -2.71
C HIS A 68 -4.11 -9.68 -2.39
N ARG A 69 -4.54 -10.93 -2.59
CA ARG A 69 -3.70 -12.12 -2.37
C ARG A 69 -2.41 -12.09 -3.19
N LEU A 70 -2.47 -11.66 -4.45
CA LEU A 70 -1.28 -11.55 -5.31
C LEU A 70 -0.25 -10.58 -4.74
N ILE A 71 -0.67 -9.38 -4.36
CA ILE A 71 0.25 -8.37 -3.81
C ILE A 71 0.70 -8.76 -2.41
N HIS A 72 -0.19 -9.27 -1.56
CA HIS A 72 0.19 -9.79 -0.25
C HIS A 72 1.22 -10.91 -0.39
N ALA A 73 1.11 -11.81 -1.36
CA ALA A 73 2.11 -12.84 -1.62
C ALA A 73 3.43 -12.23 -2.10
N LEU A 74 3.40 -11.25 -3.00
CA LEU A 74 4.58 -10.54 -3.51
C LEU A 74 5.36 -9.83 -2.39
N LEU A 75 4.62 -9.20 -1.48
CA LEU A 75 5.15 -8.44 -0.35
C LEU A 75 5.32 -9.31 0.90
N LYS A 76 4.88 -10.57 0.91
CA LYS A 76 4.94 -11.44 2.10
C LYS A 76 6.37 -11.62 2.60
N ASP A 77 7.30 -11.88 1.67
CA ASP A 77 8.72 -11.96 1.98
C ASP A 77 9.26 -10.66 2.57
N GLU A 78 8.76 -9.51 2.11
CA GLU A 78 9.16 -8.20 2.61
C GLU A 78 8.56 -7.92 4.00
N MET A 79 7.30 -8.30 4.21
CA MET A 79 6.60 -8.21 5.49
C MET A 79 7.22 -9.13 6.56
N ALA A 80 7.85 -10.24 6.16
CA ALA A 80 8.51 -11.19 7.05
C ALA A 80 9.92 -10.74 7.49
N ARG A 81 10.44 -9.63 6.95
CA ARG A 81 11.75 -9.08 7.35
C ARG A 81 11.69 -8.45 8.74
N GLU A 82 12.83 -8.39 9.43
CA GLU A 82 12.94 -7.72 10.73
C GLU A 82 12.51 -6.24 10.63
N GLY A 83 11.55 -5.82 11.46
CA GLY A 83 10.88 -4.51 11.35
C GLY A 83 9.64 -4.50 10.44
N GLY A 84 9.11 -5.69 10.12
CA GLY A 84 8.04 -5.90 9.16
C GLY A 84 6.68 -5.28 9.48
N ILE A 85 5.86 -5.18 8.44
CA ILE A 85 4.55 -4.54 8.44
C ILE A 85 3.50 -5.51 9.00
N HIS A 86 2.78 -5.16 10.08
CA HIS A 86 1.70 -6.02 10.58
C HIS A 86 0.37 -5.85 9.82
N ALA A 87 0.08 -4.69 9.24
CA ALA A 87 -1.18 -4.43 8.54
C ALA A 87 -0.99 -3.51 7.32
N LEU A 88 -1.17 -4.10 6.14
CA LEU A 88 -1.01 -3.40 4.87
C LEU A 88 -2.37 -3.34 4.16
N GLN A 89 -2.84 -2.12 3.91
CA GLN A 89 -4.08 -1.89 3.22
C GLN A 89 -3.80 -1.65 1.74
N LEU A 90 -4.21 -2.61 0.93
CA LEU A 90 -4.11 -2.57 -0.51
C LEU A 90 -5.37 -1.98 -1.12
N LYS A 91 -5.19 -1.04 -2.04
CA LYS A 91 -6.26 -0.50 -2.85
C LYS A 91 -5.90 -0.71 -4.31
N THR A 92 -6.42 -1.80 -4.87
CA THR A 92 -6.18 -2.18 -6.27
C THR A 92 -7.30 -1.69 -7.16
N LEU A 93 -7.01 -0.70 -7.98
CA LEU A 93 -7.96 -0.10 -8.92
C LEU A 93 -7.55 -0.47 -10.35
N THR A 94 -8.53 -0.59 -11.22
CA THR A 94 -8.27 -0.58 -12.66
C THR A 94 -8.20 0.87 -13.14
N PRO A 95 -7.47 1.17 -14.24
CA PRO A 95 -7.46 2.52 -14.81
C PRO A 95 -8.88 3.03 -15.10
N ALA A 96 -9.79 2.16 -15.53
CA ALA A 96 -11.21 2.49 -15.71
C ALA A 96 -11.93 2.86 -14.39
N GLU A 97 -11.64 2.18 -13.29
CA GLU A 97 -12.18 2.52 -11.97
C GLU A 97 -11.59 3.81 -11.41
N GLU A 98 -10.30 4.05 -11.65
CA GLU A 98 -9.62 5.29 -11.25
C GLU A 98 -10.19 6.49 -12.01
N GLU A 99 -10.37 6.36 -13.32
CA GLU A 99 -10.98 7.40 -14.16
C GLU A 99 -12.41 7.71 -13.70
N LYS A 100 -13.24 6.69 -13.41
CA LYS A 100 -14.57 6.88 -12.83
C LYS A 100 -14.56 7.55 -11.45
N LYS A 101 -13.54 7.30 -10.63
CA LYS A 101 -13.39 7.94 -9.32
C LYS A 101 -12.92 9.39 -9.42
N GLY A 102 -12.03 9.69 -10.36
CA GLY A 102 -11.58 11.05 -10.65
C GLY A 102 -12.65 11.90 -11.33
N ALA A 103 -13.52 11.26 -12.11
CA ALA A 103 -14.67 11.88 -12.78
C ALA A 103 -15.93 11.98 -11.91
N ALA A 104 -15.85 11.72 -10.59
CA ALA A 104 -16.97 12.03 -9.69
C ALA A 104 -17.32 13.51 -9.88
N PRO A 105 -18.54 13.85 -10.33
CA PRO A 105 -18.87 15.23 -10.67
C PRO A 105 -18.68 16.09 -9.42
N PRO A 106 -18.09 17.31 -9.53
CA PRO A 106 -18.19 18.27 -8.45
C PRO A 106 -19.70 18.44 -8.19
N ASN A 107 -20.12 18.09 -6.98
CA ASN A 107 -21.50 18.23 -6.54
C ASN A 107 -21.96 19.69 -6.83
N PRO A 108 -23.12 19.91 -7.47
CA PRO A 108 -23.64 21.25 -7.73
C PRO A 108 -23.94 22.02 -6.45
#